data_AF-A0A7S1MKH6-F1
#
_entry.id   AF-A0A7S1MKH6-F1
#
_cell.length_a   1.000
_cell.length_b   1.000
_cell.length_c   1.000
_cell.angle_alpha   90.00
_cell.angle_beta   90.00
_cell.angle_gamma   90.00
#
_symmetry.space_group_name_H-M   'P 1'
#
loop_
_entity.id
_entity.type
_entity.pdbx_description
1 polymer ?
#
loop_
_entity_poly.entity_id
_entity_poly.type
_entity_poly.pdbx_seq_one_letter_code
_entity_poly.pdbx_strand_id
1 'polypeptide(L)'
;GDRDAAADFAARGIVRGTRVFVCTIASLHRISVLERQFGGDFPGSPHTVVVDEAGATPESYVPQILQTGVENLVLLGDHKQLPPLVLTLDIAEMEAKQVNRSLMERALVQMPAAWVHRLTVQYRMPVAICELVSKLFYEHSLSTGGHHAEEAMVSEERWAEFKA
;
A
#
# COMPACT_ATOMS: atom_id res chain seq x y z
N GLY A 1 37.17 -17.95 -0.25
CA GLY A 1 38.31 -17.62 0.64
C GLY A 1 37.79 -17.03 1.93
N ASP A 2 38.61 -16.86 2.96
CA ASP A 2 38.20 -16.51 4.35
C ASP A 2 37.15 -15.37 4.47
N ARG A 3 37.19 -14.38 3.56
CA ARG A 3 36.20 -13.30 3.45
C ARG A 3 34.79 -13.77 3.07
N ASP A 4 34.67 -14.77 2.19
CA ASP A 4 33.39 -15.31 1.75
C ASP A 4 32.71 -16.10 2.88
N ALA A 5 33.51 -16.78 3.72
CA ALA A 5 33.02 -17.49 4.90
C ALA A 5 32.51 -16.51 5.98
N ALA A 6 33.23 -15.40 6.20
CA ALA A 6 32.78 -14.35 7.11
C ALA A 6 31.49 -13.66 6.62
N ALA A 7 31.37 -13.43 5.32
CA ALA A 7 30.17 -12.85 4.72
C ALA A 7 28.96 -13.80 4.82
N ASP A 8 29.15 -15.10 4.56
CA ASP A 8 28.09 -16.12 4.70
C ASP A 8 27.62 -16.22 6.16
N PHE A 9 28.54 -16.22 7.13
CA PHE A 9 28.21 -16.24 8.55
C PHE A 9 27.38 -15.00 8.96
N ALA A 10 27.79 -13.81 8.52
CA ALA A 10 27.04 -12.58 8.79
C ALA A 10 25.65 -12.61 8.15
N ALA A 11 25.54 -13.06 6.89
CA ALA A 11 24.27 -13.16 6.18
C ALA A 11 23.30 -14.14 6.87
N ARG A 12 23.80 -15.30 7.30
CA ARG A 12 23.03 -16.27 8.11
C ARG A 12 22.51 -15.64 9.40
N GLY A 13 23.36 -14.88 10.10
CA GLY A 13 22.98 -14.15 11.31
C GLY A 13 21.84 -13.16 11.07
N ILE A 14 21.89 -12.40 9.97
CA ILE A 14 20.83 -11.44 9.59
C ILE A 14 19.54 -12.16 9.27
N VAL A 15 19.58 -13.18 8.41
CA VAL A 15 18.39 -13.93 7.97
C VAL A 15 17.70 -14.59 9.17
N ARG A 16 18.46 -15.23 10.06
CA ARG A 16 17.93 -15.87 11.26
C ARG A 16 17.23 -14.90 12.22
N GLY A 17 17.70 -13.66 12.28
CA GLY A 17 17.09 -12.61 13.11
C GLY A 17 15.96 -11.84 12.43
N THR A 18 15.72 -12.07 11.15
CA THR A 18 14.76 -11.29 10.36
C THR A 18 13.32 -11.67 10.71
N ARG A 19 12.49 -10.67 11.02
CA ARG A 19 11.06 -10.84 11.28
C ARG A 19 10.18 -10.17 10.22
N VAL A 20 10.76 -9.31 9.41
CA VAL A 20 10.07 -8.52 8.38
C VAL A 20 10.93 -8.52 7.13
N PHE A 21 10.35 -8.93 6.01
CA PHE A 21 10.95 -8.80 4.70
C PHE A 21 10.28 -7.65 3.96
N VAL A 22 11.07 -6.73 3.41
CA VAL A 22 10.57 -5.61 2.60
C VAL A 22 11.09 -5.78 1.19
N CYS A 23 10.19 -5.91 0.23
CA CYS A 23 10.52 -6.02 -1.18
C CYS A 23 9.35 -5.57 -2.06
N THR A 24 9.63 -5.32 -3.35
CA THR A 24 8.56 -5.14 -4.33
C THR A 24 7.88 -6.48 -4.60
N ILE A 25 6.61 -6.44 -5.00
CA ILE A 25 5.83 -7.65 -5.31
C ILE A 25 6.52 -8.50 -6.37
N ALA A 26 7.08 -7.86 -7.41
CA ALA A 26 7.87 -8.54 -8.45
C ALA A 26 9.11 -9.29 -7.93
N SER A 27 9.62 -8.89 -6.76
CA SER A 27 10.78 -9.50 -6.10
C SER A 27 10.41 -10.55 -5.05
N LEU A 28 9.12 -10.83 -4.82
CA LEU A 28 8.68 -11.80 -3.80
C LEU A 28 9.29 -13.19 -3.99
N HIS A 29 9.52 -13.61 -5.24
CA HIS A 29 10.17 -14.88 -5.55
C HIS A 29 11.55 -15.06 -4.86
N ARG A 30 12.22 -13.96 -4.48
CA ARG A 30 13.50 -14.01 -3.77
C ARG A 30 13.36 -14.57 -2.36
N ILE A 31 12.18 -14.49 -1.74
CA ILE A 31 11.92 -15.08 -0.42
C ILE A 31 12.12 -16.59 -0.47
N SER A 32 11.54 -17.26 -1.47
CA SER A 32 11.73 -18.71 -1.68
C SER A 32 13.18 -19.07 -2.03
N VAL A 33 13.93 -18.17 -2.67
CA VAL A 33 15.37 -18.37 -2.92
C VAL A 33 16.16 -18.28 -1.62
N LEU A 34 15.88 -17.30 -0.77
CA LEU A 34 16.50 -17.16 0.54
C LEU A 34 16.18 -18.36 1.44
N GLU A 35 14.95 -18.83 1.43
CA GLU A 35 14.54 -20.03 2.16
C GLU A 35 15.36 -21.26 1.76
N ARG A 36 15.53 -21.49 0.45
CA ARG A 36 16.38 -22.59 -0.06
C ARG A 36 17.86 -22.41 0.26
N GLN A 37 18.36 -21.18 0.22
CA GLN A 37 19.77 -20.87 0.44
C GLN A 37 20.17 -21.00 1.92
N PHE A 38 19.33 -20.49 2.83
CA PHE A 38 19.62 -20.41 4.25
C PHE A 38 19.02 -21.57 5.05
N GLY A 39 18.06 -22.32 4.49
CA GLY A 39 17.55 -23.56 5.06
C GLY A 39 17.06 -23.36 6.49
N GLY A 40 17.64 -24.09 7.45
CA GLY A 40 17.28 -23.99 8.87
C GLY A 40 17.55 -22.63 9.53
N ASP A 41 18.36 -21.77 8.90
CA ASP A 41 18.55 -20.38 9.37
C ASP A 41 17.43 -19.45 8.89
N PHE A 42 16.58 -19.87 7.94
CA PHE A 42 15.47 -19.06 7.46
C PHE A 42 14.29 -19.11 8.45
N PRO A 43 13.67 -17.97 8.80
CA PRO A 43 12.64 -17.89 9.83
C PRO A 43 11.29 -18.55 9.45
N GLY A 44 11.18 -19.10 8.24
CA GLY A 44 9.97 -19.73 7.70
C GLY A 44 9.15 -18.78 6.82
N SER A 45 8.07 -19.31 6.23
CA SER A 45 7.18 -18.54 5.37
C SER A 45 6.48 -17.41 6.15
N PRO A 46 6.28 -16.23 5.54
CA PRO A 46 5.60 -15.12 6.21
C PRO A 46 4.12 -15.44 6.38
N HIS A 47 3.65 -15.50 7.63
CA HIS A 47 2.22 -15.63 7.95
C HIS A 47 1.39 -14.46 7.42
N THR A 48 1.94 -13.23 7.48
CA THR A 48 1.26 -12.01 7.06
C THR A 48 2.02 -11.31 5.94
N VAL A 49 1.29 -10.92 4.90
CA VAL A 49 1.79 -10.05 3.83
C VAL A 49 1.01 -8.75 3.86
N VAL A 50 1.75 -7.64 3.90
CA VAL A 50 1.18 -6.29 3.77
C VAL A 50 1.57 -5.78 2.38
N VAL A 51 0.57 -5.45 1.58
CA VAL A 51 0.76 -4.84 0.26
C VAL A 51 0.45 -3.37 0.37
N ASP A 52 1.47 -2.54 0.30
CA ASP A 52 1.32 -1.09 0.18
C ASP A 52 1.03 -0.70 -1.28
N GLU A 53 0.37 0.43 -1.48
CA GLU A 53 -0.10 0.90 -2.79
C GLU A 53 -0.96 -0.13 -3.56
N ALA A 54 -1.78 -0.89 -2.82
CA ALA A 54 -2.64 -1.93 -3.35
C ALA A 54 -3.70 -1.41 -4.33
N GLY A 55 -4.08 -0.12 -4.23
CA GLY A 55 -4.96 0.56 -5.19
C GLY A 55 -4.37 0.69 -6.59
N ALA A 56 -3.04 0.65 -6.72
CA ALA A 56 -2.32 0.67 -7.99
C ALA A 56 -1.73 -0.71 -8.35
N THR A 57 -1.99 -1.75 -7.57
CA THR A 57 -1.41 -3.09 -7.77
C THR A 57 -2.29 -3.93 -8.70
N PRO A 58 -1.79 -4.34 -9.89
CA PRO A 58 -2.54 -5.20 -10.80
C PRO A 58 -2.85 -6.57 -10.18
N GLU A 59 -4.01 -7.12 -10.52
CA GLU A 59 -4.43 -8.44 -10.05
C GLU A 59 -3.54 -9.59 -10.54
N SER A 60 -2.77 -9.37 -11.61
CA SER A 60 -1.81 -10.36 -12.15
C SER A 60 -0.73 -10.76 -11.15
N TYR A 61 -0.52 -9.97 -10.09
CA TYR A 61 0.42 -10.28 -9.02
C TYR A 61 -0.14 -11.22 -7.94
N VAL A 62 -1.46 -11.45 -7.89
CA VAL A 62 -2.10 -12.30 -6.86
C VAL A 62 -1.44 -13.68 -6.75
N PRO A 63 -1.14 -14.41 -7.84
CA PRO A 63 -0.48 -15.71 -7.73
C PRO A 63 0.89 -15.65 -7.03
N GLN A 64 1.67 -14.57 -7.24
CA GLN A 64 2.97 -14.39 -6.59
C GLN A 64 2.83 -14.15 -5.09
N ILE A 65 1.80 -13.39 -4.69
CA ILE A 65 1.48 -13.16 -3.28
C ILE A 65 1.05 -14.48 -2.63
N LEU A 66 0.16 -15.25 -3.26
CA LEU A 66 -0.32 -16.52 -2.72
C LEU A 66 0.78 -17.59 -2.62
N GLN A 67 1.78 -17.57 -3.50
CA GLN A 67 2.93 -18.48 -3.42
C GLN A 67 3.78 -18.29 -2.16
N THR A 68 3.65 -17.17 -1.46
CA THR A 68 4.32 -16.98 -0.16
C THR A 68 3.75 -17.85 0.95
N GLY A 69 2.60 -18.51 0.71
CA GLY A 69 1.87 -19.25 1.75
C GLY A 69 1.18 -18.32 2.74
N VAL A 70 0.89 -17.08 2.35
CA VAL A 70 0.23 -16.08 3.20
C VAL A 70 -1.10 -16.60 3.75
N GLU A 71 -1.29 -16.43 5.06
CA GLU A 71 -2.54 -16.75 5.75
C GLU A 71 -3.34 -15.47 6.05
N ASN A 72 -2.65 -14.34 6.24
CA ASN A 72 -3.24 -13.04 6.49
C ASN A 72 -2.72 -12.00 5.49
N LEU A 73 -3.59 -11.51 4.61
CA LEU A 73 -3.26 -10.51 3.60
C LEU A 73 -3.87 -9.16 3.95
N VAL A 74 -3.04 -8.14 4.15
CA VAL A 74 -3.46 -6.76 4.42
C VAL A 74 -3.16 -5.90 3.20
N LEU A 75 -4.18 -5.25 2.67
CA LEU A 75 -4.07 -4.33 1.54
C LEU A 75 -4.15 -2.89 2.03
N LEU A 76 -3.10 -2.12 1.81
CA LEU A 76 -3.02 -0.70 2.13
C LEU A 76 -2.94 0.08 0.82
N GLY A 77 -3.61 1.23 0.77
CA GLY A 77 -3.62 2.10 -0.39
C GLY A 77 -4.98 2.74 -0.60
N ASP A 78 -5.20 3.25 -1.80
CA ASP A 78 -6.38 4.01 -2.13
C ASP A 78 -6.85 3.74 -3.57
N HIS A 79 -7.93 2.99 -3.69
CA HIS A 79 -8.58 2.68 -4.97
C HIS A 79 -9.19 3.91 -5.68
N LYS A 80 -9.29 5.08 -5.03
CA LYS A 80 -9.75 6.31 -5.69
C LYS A 80 -8.61 7.10 -6.35
N GLN A 81 -7.35 6.67 -6.17
CA GLN A 81 -6.18 7.26 -6.79
C GLN A 81 -5.84 6.58 -8.13
N LEU A 82 -4.57 6.57 -8.53
CA LEU A 82 -4.15 6.02 -9.81
C LEU A 82 -4.40 4.50 -9.87
N PRO A 83 -5.09 3.99 -10.90
CA PRO A 83 -5.24 2.57 -11.11
C PRO A 83 -3.91 1.95 -11.60
N PRO A 84 -3.82 0.61 -11.61
CA PRO A 84 -2.74 -0.12 -12.26
C PRO A 84 -2.45 0.38 -13.69
N LEU A 85 -1.18 0.67 -13.97
CA LEU A 85 -0.75 1.07 -15.31
C LEU A 85 -0.80 -0.13 -16.27
N VAL A 86 -1.62 -0.02 -17.31
CA VAL A 86 -1.69 -0.99 -18.40
C VAL A 86 -1.29 -0.31 -19.70
N LEU A 87 -0.20 -0.77 -20.31
CA LEU A 87 0.26 -0.28 -21.61
C LEU A 87 -0.44 -1.08 -22.72
N THR A 88 -1.44 -0.47 -23.35
CA THR A 88 -2.22 -1.07 -24.43
C THR A 88 -2.56 -0.04 -25.50
N LEU A 89 -2.71 -0.49 -26.75
CA LEU A 89 -3.30 0.31 -27.83
C LEU A 89 -4.82 0.10 -27.93
N ASP A 90 -5.34 -0.98 -27.33
CA ASP A 90 -6.77 -1.30 -27.27
C ASP A 90 -7.32 -1.02 -25.87
N ILE A 91 -7.78 0.21 -25.68
CA ILE A 91 -8.37 0.68 -24.41
C ILE A 91 -9.73 0.01 -24.19
N ALA A 92 -10.51 -0.20 -25.26
CA ALA A 92 -11.84 -0.80 -25.16
C ALA A 92 -11.76 -2.25 -24.65
N GLU A 93 -10.80 -3.03 -25.15
CA GLU A 93 -10.55 -4.39 -24.66
C GLU A 93 -10.08 -4.39 -23.20
N MET A 94 -9.18 -3.48 -22.83
CA MET A 94 -8.69 -3.36 -21.45
C MET A 94 -9.82 -3.09 -20.46
N GLU A 95 -10.70 -2.14 -20.78
CA GLU A 95 -11.86 -1.80 -19.95
C GLU A 95 -12.87 -2.96 -19.89
N ALA A 96 -13.19 -3.57 -21.04
CA ALA A 96 -14.11 -4.70 -21.12
C ALA A 96 -13.65 -5.91 -20.31
N LYS A 97 -12.32 -6.15 -20.25
CA LYS A 97 -11.70 -7.21 -19.47
C LYS A 97 -11.28 -6.78 -18.06
N GLN A 98 -11.45 -5.50 -17.72
CA GLN A 98 -11.04 -4.91 -16.44
C GLN A 98 -9.57 -5.16 -16.07
N VAL A 99 -8.66 -5.13 -17.05
CA VAL A 99 -7.24 -5.44 -16.83
C VAL A 99 -6.55 -4.39 -15.95
N ASN A 100 -7.06 -3.15 -15.97
CA ASN A 100 -6.61 -2.05 -15.12
C ASN A 100 -7.26 -2.06 -13.72
N ARG A 101 -8.04 -3.08 -13.35
CA ARG A 101 -8.58 -3.22 -12.01
C ARG A 101 -7.47 -3.64 -11.05
N SER A 102 -7.44 -3.01 -9.88
CA SER A 102 -6.52 -3.36 -8.81
C SER A 102 -7.03 -4.51 -7.94
N LEU A 103 -6.10 -5.20 -7.28
CA LEU A 103 -6.43 -6.18 -6.25
C LEU A 103 -7.31 -5.58 -5.14
N MET A 104 -7.03 -4.33 -4.73
CA MET A 104 -7.81 -3.63 -3.72
C MET A 104 -9.25 -3.37 -4.17
N GLU A 105 -9.47 -2.88 -5.40
CA GLU A 105 -10.82 -2.68 -5.94
C GLU A 105 -11.62 -3.98 -6.01
N ARG A 106 -10.97 -5.12 -6.29
CA ARG A 106 -11.63 -6.43 -6.20
C ARG A 106 -11.98 -6.81 -4.78
N ALA A 107 -11.06 -6.66 -3.84
CA ALA A 107 -11.32 -6.95 -2.43
C ALA A 107 -12.48 -6.10 -1.88
N LEU A 108 -12.51 -4.80 -2.18
CA LEU A 108 -13.57 -3.88 -1.71
C LEU A 108 -14.97 -4.28 -2.17
N VAL A 109 -15.10 -4.87 -3.37
CA VAL A 109 -16.39 -5.33 -3.90
C VAL A 109 -16.81 -6.69 -3.31
N GLN A 110 -15.84 -7.56 -3.02
CA GLN A 110 -16.10 -8.96 -2.66
C GLN A 110 -16.11 -9.20 -1.14
N MET A 111 -15.47 -8.33 -0.36
CA MET A 111 -15.29 -8.53 1.08
C MET A 111 -16.36 -7.80 1.91
N PRO A 112 -16.69 -8.31 3.10
CA PRO A 112 -17.58 -7.62 4.01
C PRO A 112 -17.07 -6.22 4.33
N ALA A 113 -17.97 -5.24 4.36
CA ALA A 113 -17.62 -3.85 4.71
C ALA A 113 -16.92 -3.72 6.08
N ALA A 114 -17.18 -4.66 7.00
CA ALA A 114 -16.51 -4.73 8.30
C ALA A 114 -14.99 -4.95 8.22
N TRP A 115 -14.46 -5.42 7.09
CA TRP A 115 -13.02 -5.63 6.87
C TRP A 115 -12.34 -4.45 6.18
N VAL A 116 -13.11 -3.42 5.82
CA VAL A 116 -12.62 -2.22 5.15
C VAL A 116 -12.54 -1.10 6.17
N HIS A 117 -11.36 -0.52 6.30
CA HIS A 117 -11.14 0.64 7.16
C HIS A 117 -10.59 1.80 6.34
N ARG A 118 -11.24 2.97 6.44
CA ARG A 118 -10.80 4.21 5.79
C ARG A 118 -10.28 5.16 6.86
N LEU A 119 -9.06 5.66 6.65
CA LEU A 119 -8.52 6.77 7.45
C LEU A 119 -9.20 8.08 7.03
N THR A 120 -9.70 8.83 8.00
CA THR A 120 -10.53 10.04 7.78
C THR A 120 -9.84 11.35 8.16
N VAL A 121 -8.63 11.29 8.69
CA VAL A 121 -7.83 12.46 9.04
C VAL A 121 -6.58 12.51 8.16
N GLN A 122 -6.42 13.62 7.44
CA GLN A 122 -5.25 13.90 6.61
C GLN A 122 -4.40 14.99 7.25
N TYR A 123 -3.09 14.93 7.03
CA TYR A 123 -2.11 15.83 7.65
C TYR A 123 -1.18 16.51 6.64
N ARG A 124 -1.48 16.44 5.34
CA ARG A 124 -0.59 16.94 4.27
C ARG A 124 -1.11 18.21 3.59
N MET A 125 -2.38 18.22 3.21
CA MET A 125 -2.94 19.30 2.40
C MET A 125 -3.62 20.37 3.27
N PRO A 126 -3.57 21.66 2.85
CA PRO A 126 -4.37 22.71 3.47
C PRO A 126 -5.87 22.40 3.50
N VAL A 127 -6.59 23.00 4.45
CA VAL A 127 -8.03 22.73 4.69
C VAL A 127 -8.88 22.92 3.43
N ALA A 128 -8.72 24.04 2.71
CA ALA A 128 -9.50 24.30 1.51
C ALA A 128 -9.29 23.23 0.40
N ILE A 129 -8.08 22.68 0.28
CA ILE A 129 -7.80 21.59 -0.66
C ILE A 129 -8.43 20.29 -0.16
N CYS A 130 -8.35 20.02 1.15
CA CYS A 130 -8.98 18.87 1.77
C CYS A 130 -10.49 18.86 1.57
N GLU A 131 -11.17 19.98 1.77
CA GLU A 131 -12.62 20.08 1.59
C GLU A 131 -13.03 19.76 0.15
N LEU A 132 -12.31 20.31 -0.84
CA LEU A 132 -12.57 20.04 -2.25
C LEU A 132 -12.36 18.56 -2.59
N VAL A 133 -11.21 17.99 -2.22
CA VAL A 133 -10.86 16.59 -2.48
C VAL A 133 -11.84 15.65 -1.76
N SER A 134 -12.17 15.94 -0.50
CA SER A 134 -13.11 15.17 0.29
C SER A 134 -14.50 15.15 -0.32
N LYS A 135 -14.96 16.29 -0.85
CA LYS A 135 -16.25 16.40 -1.52
C LYS A 135 -16.27 15.59 -2.81
N LEU A 136 -15.22 15.69 -3.63
CA LEU A 136 -15.19 15.08 -4.96
C LEU A 136 -15.00 13.57 -4.92
N PHE A 137 -14.19 13.04 -3.99
CA PHE A 137 -13.73 11.65 -4.03
C PHE A 137 -14.08 10.82 -2.79
N TYR A 138 -14.38 11.46 -1.65
CA TYR A 138 -14.49 10.77 -0.36
C TYR A 138 -15.78 11.08 0.42
N GLU A 139 -16.86 11.52 -0.23
CA GLU A 139 -18.19 11.69 0.40
C GLU A 139 -18.14 12.56 1.67
N HIS A 140 -17.34 13.63 1.65
CA HIS A 140 -17.17 14.55 2.79
C HIS A 140 -16.59 13.91 4.06
N SER A 141 -15.94 12.74 3.96
CA SER A 141 -15.44 12.04 5.14
C SER A 141 -14.03 12.43 5.60
N LEU A 142 -13.29 13.23 4.83
CA LEU A 142 -11.90 13.54 5.08
C LEU A 142 -11.79 14.90 5.76
N SER A 143 -11.02 14.95 6.85
CA SER A 143 -10.81 16.13 7.68
C SER A 143 -9.33 16.43 7.83
N THR A 144 -8.98 17.70 8.02
CA THR A 144 -7.59 18.11 8.24
C THR A 144 -7.26 18.03 9.72
N GLY A 145 -6.15 17.38 10.08
CA GLY A 145 -5.67 17.28 11.45
C GLY A 145 -4.46 18.18 11.74
N GLY A 146 -4.19 18.41 13.03
CA GLY A 146 -2.99 19.08 13.52
C GLY A 146 -2.93 20.58 13.18
N HIS A 147 -1.71 21.12 13.10
CA HIS A 147 -1.45 22.56 12.89
C HIS A 147 -2.11 23.15 11.64
N HIS A 148 -2.32 22.35 10.60
CA HIS A 148 -3.00 22.82 9.39
C HIS A 148 -4.47 23.16 9.61
N ALA A 149 -5.14 22.52 10.58
CA ALA A 149 -6.50 22.90 10.98
C ALA A 149 -6.48 24.23 11.76
N GLU A 150 -5.49 24.41 12.65
CA GLU A 150 -5.34 25.61 13.48
C GLU A 150 -4.99 26.85 12.64
N GLU A 151 -4.06 26.73 11.68
CA GLU A 151 -3.67 27.82 10.78
C GLU A 151 -4.83 28.32 9.91
N ALA A 152 -5.67 27.39 9.42
CA ALA A 152 -6.85 27.75 8.62
C ALA A 152 -7.85 28.56 9.44
N MET A 153 -8.13 28.15 10.67
CA MET A 153 -9.03 28.90 11.58
C MET A 153 -8.52 30.32 11.84
N VAL A 154 -7.21 30.46 12.12
CA VAL A 154 -6.59 31.78 12.35
C VAL A 154 -6.66 32.66 11.10
N SER A 155 -6.50 32.08 9.90
CA SER A 155 -6.59 32.83 8.65
C SER A 155 -8.00 33.34 8.34
N GLU A 156 -9.04 32.57 8.64
CA GLU A 156 -10.44 32.97 8.42
C GLU A 156 -10.86 34.09 9.36
N GLU A 157 -10.49 34.01 10.65
CA GLU A 157 -10.71 35.06 11.63
C GLU A 157 -10.08 36.38 11.18
N ARG A 158 -8.80 36.32 10.76
CA ARG A 158 -8.06 37.50 10.29
C ARG A 158 -8.63 38.09 8.99
N TRP A 159 -9.17 37.25 8.11
CA TRP A 159 -9.84 37.70 6.88
C TRP A 159 -11.22 38.31 7.15
N ALA A 160 -11.94 37.82 8.17
CA ALA A 160 -13.18 38.42 8.64
C ALA A 160 -12.94 39.81 9.25
N GLU A 161 -11.89 39.98 10.05
CA GLU A 161 -11.46 41.28 10.59
C GLU A 161 -11.10 42.28 9.48
N PHE A 162 -10.41 41.85 8.42
CA PHE A 162 -10.04 42.73 7.31
C PHE A 162 -11.26 43.21 6.48
N LYS A 163 -12.37 42.47 6.51
CA LYS A 163 -13.60 42.82 5.77
C LYS A 163 -14.59 43.65 6.59
N ALA A 164 -14.36 43.83 7.89
CA ALA A 164 -15.16 44.65 8.79
C ALA A 164 -14.70 46.12 8.77
#